data_AF-A0A9D6UTL2-F1
#
_entry.id   AF-A0A9D6UTL2-F1
#
_cell.length_a   1.000
_cell.length_b   1.000
_cell.length_c   1.000
_cell.angle_alpha   90.00
_cell.angle_beta   90.00
_cell.angle_gamma   90.00
#
_symmetry.space_group_name_H-M   'P 1'
#
loop_
_entity.id
_entity.type
_entity.pdbx_description
1 polymer ?
#
loop_
_entity_poly.entity_id
_entity_poly.type
_entity_poly.pdbx_seq_one_letter_code
_entity_poly.pdbx_strand_id
1 'polypeptide(L)'
;MRRFGHGRVPVCWTAAVLLSPTAAPLPAAGPFQFRQVSPSSLELSEDGKPVLVYNHGMMLREGINEKYRRSSYIHPVYAPDGTVLTDDFPKDHPHHRGICWSWPIVKFEGRTHDVWAVQGMHQRFVRWKSRRTSAGSAVLAVENGWFAGQRKAVKETVELTAYR
;
A
#
# COMPACT_ATOMS: atom_id res chain seq x y z
N MET A 1 77.50 28.53 -44.85
CA MET A 1 78.18 27.85 -43.73
C MET A 1 77.72 28.48 -42.40
N ARG A 2 76.58 28.06 -41.84
CA ARG A 2 76.13 28.38 -40.47
C ARG A 2 75.29 27.20 -39.94
N ARG A 3 75.48 26.92 -38.66
CA ARG A 3 75.25 25.65 -37.94
C ARG A 3 73.78 25.35 -37.63
N PHE A 4 73.39 24.08 -37.68
CA PHE A 4 72.15 23.54 -37.10
C PHE A 4 72.31 23.34 -35.58
N GLY A 5 71.51 24.03 -34.77
CA GLY A 5 71.38 23.79 -33.33
C GLY A 5 70.30 22.77 -33.04
N HIS A 6 70.63 21.71 -32.30
CA HIS A 6 69.68 20.70 -31.84
C HIS A 6 69.07 21.14 -30.50
N GLY A 7 67.81 21.58 -30.50
CA GLY A 7 67.04 21.80 -29.28
C GLY A 7 66.27 20.52 -28.91
N ARG A 8 66.57 19.92 -27.76
CA ARG A 8 65.73 18.87 -27.16
C ARG A 8 64.69 19.50 -26.26
N VAL A 9 63.41 19.26 -26.55
CA VAL A 9 62.27 19.62 -25.70
C VAL A 9 61.97 18.45 -24.76
N PRO A 10 61.88 18.65 -23.43
CA PRO A 10 61.46 17.58 -22.53
C PRO A 10 59.93 17.41 -22.60
N VAL A 11 59.48 16.21 -22.92
CA VAL A 11 58.06 15.83 -22.86
C VAL A 11 57.75 15.36 -21.43
N CYS A 12 56.95 16.13 -20.71
CA CYS A 12 56.45 15.76 -19.39
C CYS A 12 55.16 14.94 -19.58
N TRP A 13 55.19 13.66 -19.20
CA TRP A 13 54.01 12.79 -19.21
C TRP A 13 53.30 12.88 -17.86
N THR A 14 52.23 13.66 -17.78
CA THR A 14 51.29 13.58 -16.66
C THR A 14 50.35 12.38 -16.88
N ALA A 15 50.58 11.30 -16.15
CA ALA A 15 49.64 10.18 -16.08
C ALA A 15 48.39 10.63 -15.32
N ALA A 16 47.27 10.82 -16.02
CA ALA A 16 45.97 11.03 -15.40
C ALA A 16 45.43 9.68 -14.91
N VAL A 17 45.41 9.48 -13.60
CA VAL A 17 44.74 8.34 -12.98
C VAL A 17 43.23 8.59 -13.02
N LEU A 18 42.53 7.90 -13.91
CA LEU A 18 41.07 7.86 -13.94
C LEU A 18 40.58 6.96 -12.80
N LEU A 19 40.19 7.56 -11.67
CA LEU A 19 39.42 6.84 -10.66
C LEU A 19 38.02 6.56 -11.22
N SER A 20 37.77 5.28 -11.53
CA SER A 20 36.42 4.81 -11.84
C SER A 20 35.60 4.84 -10.54
N PRO A 21 34.44 5.52 -10.49
CA PRO A 21 33.58 5.45 -9.32
C PRO A 21 33.04 4.03 -9.20
N THR A 22 33.43 3.31 -8.15
CA THR A 22 32.79 2.06 -7.75
C THR A 22 31.37 2.37 -7.29
N ALA A 23 30.38 2.07 -8.14
CA ALA A 23 28.98 2.09 -7.74
C ALA A 23 28.78 1.00 -6.67
N ALA A 24 28.43 1.40 -5.45
CA ALA A 24 28.01 0.45 -4.42
C ALA A 24 26.71 -0.24 -4.89
N PRO A 25 26.57 -1.57 -4.72
CA PRO A 25 25.33 -2.25 -5.05
C PRO A 25 24.19 -1.66 -4.22
N LEU A 26 23.08 -1.31 -4.89
CA LEU A 26 21.85 -0.93 -4.20
C LEU A 26 21.42 -2.11 -3.31
N PRO A 27 20.98 -1.86 -2.07
CA PRO A 27 20.44 -2.92 -1.23
C PRO A 27 19.30 -3.60 -1.99
N ALA A 28 19.38 -4.93 -2.10
CA ALA A 28 18.30 -5.71 -2.68
C ALA A 28 17.01 -5.38 -1.93
N ALA A 29 15.97 -4.95 -2.66
CA ALA A 29 14.66 -4.74 -2.07
C ALA A 29 14.23 -6.05 -1.38
N GLY A 30 13.69 -5.95 -0.16
CA GLY A 30 13.15 -7.12 0.55
C GLY A 30 12.06 -7.83 -0.27
N PRO A 31 11.66 -9.06 0.13
CA PRO A 31 10.71 -9.87 -0.63
C PRO A 31 9.33 -9.20 -0.72
N PHE A 32 9.01 -8.32 0.23
CA PHE A 32 7.74 -7.62 0.28
C PHE A 32 7.67 -6.39 -0.61
N GLN A 33 6.54 -6.23 -1.30
CA GLN A 33 6.26 -5.05 -2.14
C GLN A 33 4.82 -4.58 -1.97
N PHE A 34 4.65 -3.27 -1.82
CA PHE A 34 3.34 -2.62 -1.91
C PHE A 34 3.12 -2.12 -3.35
N ARG A 35 1.99 -2.49 -3.96
CA ARG A 35 1.61 -2.06 -5.30
C ARG A 35 0.20 -1.48 -5.32
N GLN A 36 0.04 -0.30 -5.90
CA GLN A 36 -1.29 0.22 -6.18
C GLN A 36 -1.87 -0.54 -7.37
N VAL A 37 -2.89 -1.36 -7.13
CA VAL A 37 -3.52 -2.20 -8.17
C VAL A 37 -4.75 -1.51 -8.78
N SER A 38 -5.26 -0.47 -8.12
CA SER A 38 -6.25 0.46 -8.66
C SER A 38 -6.16 1.80 -7.92
N PRO A 39 -6.84 2.87 -8.38
CA PRO A 39 -6.95 4.11 -7.61
C PRO A 39 -7.54 3.93 -6.19
N SER A 40 -8.18 2.78 -5.92
CA SER A 40 -8.92 2.48 -4.68
C SER A 40 -8.34 1.32 -3.86
N SER A 41 -7.27 0.67 -4.33
CA SER A 41 -6.79 -0.58 -3.74
C SER A 41 -5.26 -0.67 -3.73
N LEU A 42 -4.70 -1.09 -2.60
CA LEU A 42 -3.27 -1.32 -2.39
C LEU A 42 -3.02 -2.79 -2.06
N GLU A 43 -2.25 -3.47 -2.90
CA GLU A 43 -1.81 -4.84 -2.68
C GLU A 43 -0.50 -4.88 -1.90
N LEU A 44 -0.36 -5.86 -1.02
CA LEU A 44 0.90 -6.35 -0.48
C LEU A 44 1.21 -7.71 -1.11
N SER A 45 2.43 -7.88 -1.61
CA SER A 45 2.95 -9.14 -2.15
C SER A 45 4.26 -9.53 -1.46
N GLU A 46 4.57 -10.81 -1.45
CA GLU A 46 5.83 -11.43 -1.01
C GLU A 46 6.39 -12.30 -2.15
N ASP A 47 7.63 -12.07 -2.58
CA ASP A 47 8.27 -12.77 -3.73
C ASP A 47 7.39 -12.77 -5.00
N GLY A 48 6.63 -11.69 -5.21
CA GLY A 48 5.70 -11.56 -6.33
C GLY A 48 4.38 -12.32 -6.18
N LYS A 49 4.17 -13.06 -5.08
CA LYS A 49 2.88 -13.69 -4.73
C LYS A 49 2.03 -12.75 -3.88
N PRO A 50 0.73 -12.59 -4.15
CA PRO A 50 -0.11 -11.69 -3.38
C PRO A 50 -0.33 -12.23 -1.95
N VAL A 51 -0.34 -11.34 -0.96
CA VAL A 51 -0.60 -11.65 0.45
C VAL A 51 -1.99 -11.12 0.84
N LEU A 52 -2.25 -9.84 0.56
CA LEU A 52 -3.55 -9.20 0.81
C LEU A 52 -3.72 -7.95 -0.05
N VAL A 53 -4.97 -7.49 -0.16
CA VAL A 53 -5.32 -6.19 -0.74
C VAL A 53 -6.12 -5.37 0.28
N TYR A 54 -5.66 -4.15 0.55
CA TYR A 54 -6.39 -3.17 1.33
C TYR A 54 -7.20 -2.25 0.40
N ASN A 55 -8.52 -2.31 0.49
CA ASN A 55 -9.44 -1.48 -0.25
C ASN A 55 -9.73 -0.19 0.52
N HIS A 56 -9.18 0.91 0.04
CA HIS A 56 -9.26 2.24 0.66
C HIS A 56 -10.19 3.21 -0.07
N GLY A 57 -10.61 2.88 -1.29
CA GLY A 57 -11.65 3.62 -2.01
C GLY A 57 -13.05 3.08 -1.72
N MET A 58 -14.05 3.78 -2.27
CA MET A 58 -15.45 3.39 -2.15
C MET A 58 -15.80 2.29 -3.17
N MET A 59 -15.70 1.04 -2.74
CA MET A 59 -15.89 -0.17 -3.53
C MET A 59 -17.37 -0.53 -3.69
N LEU A 60 -17.74 -0.95 -4.89
CA LEU A 60 -19.03 -1.58 -5.19
C LEU A 60 -18.83 -2.56 -6.35
N ARG A 61 -19.25 -3.81 -6.18
CA ARG A 61 -19.28 -4.78 -7.29
C ARG A 61 -20.43 -4.46 -8.24
N GLU A 62 -20.18 -4.59 -9.53
CA GLU A 62 -21.21 -4.44 -10.56
C GLU A 62 -22.46 -5.30 -10.25
N GLY A 63 -23.64 -4.74 -10.50
CA GLY A 63 -24.92 -5.40 -10.22
C GLY A 63 -25.35 -5.43 -8.76
N ILE A 64 -24.52 -4.96 -7.82
CA ILE A 64 -24.91 -4.81 -6.42
C ILE A 64 -25.56 -3.44 -6.18
N ASN A 65 -26.60 -3.43 -5.35
CA ASN A 65 -27.26 -2.19 -4.94
C ASN A 65 -26.27 -1.18 -4.32
N GLU A 66 -26.31 0.06 -4.80
CA GLU A 66 -25.46 1.18 -4.39
C GLU A 66 -25.36 1.39 -2.87
N LYS A 67 -26.42 1.03 -2.12
CA LYS A 67 -26.43 1.12 -0.65
C LYS A 67 -25.30 0.32 0.02
N TYR A 68 -24.77 -0.70 -0.65
CA TYR A 68 -23.70 -1.55 -0.14
C TYR A 68 -22.29 -1.03 -0.45
N ARG A 69 -22.16 0.16 -1.07
CA ARG A 69 -20.86 0.77 -1.34
C ARG A 69 -20.14 1.12 -0.04
N ARG A 70 -18.87 0.72 0.06
CA ARG A 70 -18.07 0.82 1.30
C ARG A 70 -16.57 0.89 1.04
N SER A 71 -15.81 1.23 2.09
CA SER A 71 -14.35 1.44 2.05
C SER A 71 -13.72 0.82 3.29
N SER A 72 -12.39 0.81 3.34
CA SER A 72 -11.58 0.55 4.53
C SER A 72 -11.71 -0.89 5.05
N TYR A 73 -11.41 -1.86 4.18
CA TYR A 73 -11.43 -3.28 4.49
C TYR A 73 -10.35 -4.04 3.71
N ILE A 74 -10.02 -5.25 4.16
CA ILE A 74 -9.05 -6.13 3.51
C ILE A 74 -9.82 -7.19 2.73
N HIS A 75 -9.62 -7.22 1.42
CA HIS A 75 -10.08 -8.31 0.54
C HIS A 75 -9.45 -8.12 -0.85
N PRO A 76 -8.95 -9.20 -1.49
CA PRO A 76 -8.76 -10.54 -0.94
C PRO A 76 -7.62 -10.63 0.09
N VAL A 77 -7.60 -11.74 0.83
CA VAL A 77 -6.45 -12.25 1.61
C VAL A 77 -6.12 -13.63 1.05
N TYR A 78 -4.83 -13.92 0.88
CA TYR A 78 -4.38 -15.13 0.21
C TYR A 78 -3.65 -16.08 1.18
N ALA A 79 -3.85 -17.38 0.99
CA ALA A 79 -2.98 -18.42 1.53
C ALA A 79 -1.67 -18.51 0.71
N PRO A 80 -0.61 -19.16 1.23
CA PRO A 80 0.67 -19.30 0.53
C PRO A 80 0.59 -20.00 -0.84
N ASP A 81 -0.43 -20.83 -1.06
CA ASP A 81 -0.70 -21.52 -2.32
C ASP A 81 -1.55 -20.67 -3.31
N GLY A 82 -1.93 -19.46 -2.92
CA GLY A 82 -2.76 -18.55 -3.72
C GLY A 82 -4.27 -18.68 -3.49
N THR A 83 -4.72 -19.58 -2.60
CA THR A 83 -6.14 -19.70 -2.27
C THR A 83 -6.66 -18.41 -1.64
N VAL A 84 -7.78 -17.88 -2.14
CA VAL A 84 -8.45 -16.71 -1.56
C VAL A 84 -9.22 -17.12 -0.29
N LEU A 85 -8.92 -16.48 0.83
CA LEU A 85 -9.45 -16.80 2.17
C LEU A 85 -10.64 -15.94 2.59
N THR A 86 -10.99 -14.90 1.83
CA THR A 86 -12.07 -13.98 2.15
C THR A 86 -13.01 -13.80 0.97
N ASP A 87 -14.26 -13.46 1.24
CA ASP A 87 -15.26 -13.13 0.22
C ASP A 87 -15.69 -11.66 0.32
N ASP A 88 -16.31 -11.14 -0.74
CA ASP A 88 -16.84 -9.79 -0.82
C ASP A 88 -18.15 -9.75 -1.59
N PHE A 89 -19.16 -9.10 -1.00
CA PHE A 89 -20.53 -9.06 -1.53
C PHE A 89 -21.14 -10.45 -1.78
N PRO A 90 -21.21 -11.37 -0.79
CA PRO A 90 -21.87 -12.65 -1.00
C PRO A 90 -23.35 -12.43 -1.37
N LYS A 91 -23.91 -13.34 -2.17
CA LYS A 91 -25.23 -13.18 -2.81
C LYS A 91 -26.37 -12.99 -1.81
N ASP A 92 -26.32 -13.71 -0.70
CA ASP A 92 -27.32 -13.73 0.36
C ASP A 92 -27.12 -12.59 1.38
N HIS A 93 -25.88 -12.13 1.58
CA HIS A 93 -25.55 -11.05 2.51
C HIS A 93 -24.59 -10.01 1.91
N PRO A 94 -25.03 -9.17 0.94
CA PRO A 94 -24.13 -8.29 0.18
C PRO A 94 -23.38 -7.23 1.00
N HIS A 95 -23.74 -7.04 2.27
CA HIS A 95 -23.04 -6.17 3.20
C HIS A 95 -21.75 -6.82 3.77
N HIS A 96 -21.61 -8.15 3.74
CA HIS A 96 -20.38 -8.81 4.18
C HIS A 96 -19.21 -8.51 3.23
N ARG A 97 -18.01 -8.40 3.83
CA ARG A 97 -16.75 -8.02 3.21
C ARG A 97 -15.59 -8.57 4.05
N GLY A 98 -14.54 -9.06 3.42
CA GLY A 98 -13.41 -9.79 4.03
C GLY A 98 -13.08 -9.49 5.50
N ILE A 99 -11.99 -8.76 5.76
CA ILE A 99 -11.62 -8.38 7.14
C ILE A 99 -11.89 -6.89 7.31
N CYS A 100 -12.75 -6.55 8.27
CA CYS A 100 -13.15 -5.17 8.53
C CYS A 100 -13.55 -4.96 10.00
N TRP A 101 -13.55 -3.70 10.43
CA TRP A 101 -14.02 -3.28 11.76
C TRP A 101 -15.40 -2.67 11.63
N SER A 102 -16.40 -3.25 12.29
CA SER A 102 -17.79 -2.85 12.09
C SER A 102 -18.70 -3.26 13.24
N TRP A 103 -19.76 -2.48 13.47
CA TRP A 103 -20.71 -2.67 14.57
C TRP A 103 -22.14 -2.47 14.08
N PRO A 104 -23.10 -3.29 14.57
CA PRO A 104 -24.51 -3.16 14.20
C PRO A 104 -25.20 -1.95 14.85
N ILE A 105 -24.63 -1.42 15.94
CA ILE A 105 -25.20 -0.30 16.68
C ILE A 105 -24.08 0.69 17.03
N VAL A 106 -24.12 1.87 16.42
CA VAL A 106 -23.25 3.01 16.72
C VAL A 106 -24.14 4.23 16.98
N LYS A 107 -24.06 4.81 18.18
CA LYS A 107 -24.81 6.03 18.54
C LYS A 107 -23.92 7.25 18.40
N PHE A 108 -24.33 8.23 17.60
CA PHE A 108 -23.60 9.48 17.40
C PHE A 108 -24.55 10.64 17.11
N GLU A 109 -24.34 11.79 17.76
CA GLU A 109 -25.16 13.01 17.60
C GLU A 109 -26.69 12.74 17.64
N GLY A 110 -27.13 11.90 18.60
CA GLY A 110 -28.55 11.58 18.81
C GLY A 110 -29.17 10.60 17.79
N ARG A 111 -28.38 10.07 16.85
CA ARG A 111 -28.81 9.08 15.85
C ARG A 111 -28.15 7.72 16.10
N THR A 112 -28.81 6.67 15.62
CA THR A 112 -28.27 5.31 15.60
C THR A 112 -27.88 4.96 14.16
N HIS A 113 -26.70 4.39 14.00
CA HIS A 113 -26.13 3.93 12.74
C HIS A 113 -25.81 2.44 12.84
N ASP A 114 -25.82 1.76 11.70
CA ASP A 114 -25.45 0.36 11.57
C ASP A 114 -24.36 0.26 10.50
N VAL A 115 -23.11 0.31 10.94
CA VAL A 115 -21.95 0.24 10.03
C VAL A 115 -21.80 -1.18 9.48
N TRP A 116 -22.25 -2.19 10.23
CA TRP A 116 -22.24 -3.59 9.81
C TRP A 116 -23.07 -3.75 8.52
N ALA A 117 -24.31 -3.27 8.54
CA ALA A 117 -25.23 -3.29 7.42
C ALA A 117 -25.04 -2.14 6.39
N VAL A 118 -24.01 -1.30 6.55
CA VAL A 118 -23.70 -0.15 5.66
C VAL A 118 -24.82 0.91 5.67
N GLN A 119 -25.31 1.27 6.86
CA GLN A 119 -26.43 2.20 7.03
C GLN A 119 -26.04 3.43 7.85
N GLY A 120 -26.18 4.60 7.22
CA GLY A 120 -26.07 5.92 7.84
C GLY A 120 -24.63 6.40 8.11
N MET A 121 -23.76 5.54 8.63
CA MET A 121 -22.35 5.85 8.87
C MET A 121 -21.45 4.97 8.00
N HIS A 122 -20.45 5.59 7.36
CA HIS A 122 -19.53 4.90 6.45
C HIS A 122 -18.08 5.15 6.84
N GLN A 123 -17.24 4.11 6.78
CA GLN A 123 -15.80 4.29 6.84
C GLN A 123 -15.29 4.96 5.56
N ARG A 124 -14.27 5.80 5.70
CA ARG A 124 -13.54 6.41 4.58
C ARG A 124 -12.06 6.44 4.92
N PHE A 125 -11.23 6.18 3.92
CA PHE A 125 -9.79 6.40 4.01
C PHE A 125 -9.48 7.88 4.29
N VAL A 126 -8.54 8.13 5.22
CA VAL A 126 -8.04 9.47 5.52
C VAL A 126 -6.63 9.62 4.98
N ARG A 127 -5.70 8.75 5.38
CA ARG A 127 -4.31 8.80 4.91
C ARG A 127 -3.54 7.52 5.22
N TRP A 128 -2.48 7.29 4.44
CA TRP A 128 -1.44 6.33 4.82
C TRP A 128 -0.60 6.91 5.96
N LYS A 129 -0.37 6.10 7.00
CA LYS A 129 0.55 6.42 8.09
C LYS A 129 1.90 5.74 7.91
N SER A 130 1.93 4.54 7.33
CA SER A 130 3.17 3.81 7.04
C SER A 130 2.96 2.83 5.91
N ARG A 131 3.98 2.67 5.06
CA ARG A 131 4.14 1.61 4.07
C ARG A 131 5.61 1.26 4.04
N ARG A 132 6.01 0.32 4.88
CA ARG A 132 7.42 -0.05 5.06
C ARG A 132 7.60 -1.53 4.75
N THR A 133 8.68 -1.84 4.07
CA THR A 133 9.11 -3.21 3.80
C THR A 133 10.53 -3.39 4.33
N SER A 134 10.82 -4.60 4.78
CA SER A 134 12.13 -5.05 5.23
C SER A 134 12.37 -6.48 4.75
N ALA A 135 13.55 -7.04 5.04
CA ALA A 135 13.88 -8.41 4.64
C ALA A 135 12.94 -9.47 5.26
N GLY A 136 12.38 -9.23 6.46
CA GLY A 136 11.55 -10.21 7.19
C GLY A 136 10.12 -9.76 7.50
N SER A 137 9.74 -8.52 7.16
CA SER A 137 8.38 -8.03 7.41
C SER A 137 7.96 -6.89 6.51
N ALA A 138 6.64 -6.69 6.41
CA ALA A 138 6.02 -5.51 5.85
C ALA A 138 4.99 -4.93 6.83
N VAL A 139 4.97 -3.61 6.95
CA VAL A 139 4.04 -2.86 7.80
C VAL A 139 3.24 -1.88 6.96
N LEU A 140 1.92 -2.05 6.98
CA LEU A 140 0.95 -1.08 6.47
C LEU A 140 0.21 -0.46 7.65
N ALA A 141 0.34 0.86 7.84
CA ALA A 141 -0.48 1.59 8.80
C ALA A 141 -1.36 2.60 8.07
N VAL A 142 -2.63 2.63 8.41
CA VAL A 142 -3.66 3.46 7.76
C VAL A 142 -4.50 4.17 8.80
N GLU A 143 -4.83 5.44 8.52
CA GLU A 143 -5.87 6.17 9.23
C GLU A 143 -7.13 6.17 8.38
N ASN A 144 -8.23 5.70 8.97
CA ASN A 144 -9.58 5.87 8.44
C ASN A 144 -10.39 6.76 9.38
N GLY A 145 -11.56 7.19 8.91
CA GLY A 145 -12.57 7.80 9.75
C GLY A 145 -13.91 7.17 9.49
N TRP A 146 -14.77 7.19 10.50
CA TRP A 146 -16.17 6.82 10.33
C TRP A 146 -17.01 8.08 10.29
N PHE A 147 -17.81 8.24 9.24
CA PHE A 147 -18.49 9.48 8.93
C PHE A 147 -20.01 9.30 8.89
N ALA A 148 -20.71 10.11 9.69
CA ALA A 148 -22.14 10.38 9.52
C ALA A 148 -22.30 11.61 8.62
N GLY A 149 -22.56 11.41 7.33
CA GLY A 149 -22.52 12.49 6.33
C GLY A 149 -21.11 13.06 6.17
N GLN A 150 -20.90 14.30 6.59
CA GLN A 150 -19.59 14.98 6.59
C GLN A 150 -18.91 14.99 7.97
N ARG A 151 -19.63 14.57 9.02
CA ARG A 151 -19.13 14.60 10.40
C ARG A 151 -18.34 13.34 10.69
N LYS A 152 -17.06 13.49 11.07
CA LYS A 152 -16.22 12.36 11.50
C LYS A 152 -16.53 12.03 12.97
N ALA A 153 -17.12 10.87 13.21
CA ALA A 153 -17.47 10.38 14.53
C ALA A 153 -16.31 9.61 15.19
N VAL A 154 -15.58 8.81 14.40
CA VAL A 154 -14.48 7.97 14.87
C VAL A 154 -13.23 8.23 14.03
N LYS A 155 -12.08 8.32 14.70
CA LYS A 155 -10.77 8.14 14.06
C LYS A 155 -10.36 6.70 14.28
N GLU A 156 -10.15 5.97 13.20
CA GLU A 156 -9.68 4.59 13.21
C GLU A 156 -8.23 4.56 12.74
N THR A 157 -7.38 3.83 13.45
CA THR A 157 -6.02 3.52 13.00
C THR A 157 -5.87 2.02 12.96
N VAL A 158 -5.52 1.49 11.80
CA VAL A 158 -5.24 0.07 11.59
C VAL A 158 -3.76 -0.07 11.26
N GLU A 159 -3.09 -1.00 11.90
CA GLU A 159 -1.75 -1.44 11.55
C GLU A 159 -1.80 -2.93 11.20
N LEU A 160 -1.27 -3.27 10.02
CA LEU A 160 -1.16 -4.62 9.51
C LEU A 160 0.32 -4.93 9.36
N THR A 161 0.74 -6.04 9.94
CA THR A 161 2.11 -6.53 9.80
C THR A 161 2.08 -7.93 9.22
N ALA A 162 2.76 -8.09 8.08
CA ALA A 162 3.07 -9.39 7.51
C ALA A 162 4.51 -9.76 7.89
N TYR A 163 4.71 -11.03 8.22
CA TYR A 163 6.00 -11.61 8.52
C TYR A 163 6.28 -12.73 7.53
N ARG A 164 7.58 -12.96 7.30
CA ARG A 164 8.09 -14.15 6.64
C ARG A 164 8.52 -15.16 7.70
#